data_AF-A0A699XAS2-F1
#
_entry.id   AF-A0A699XAS2-F1
#
_cell.length_a   1.000
_cell.length_b   1.000
_cell.length_c   1.000
_cell.angle_alpha   90.00
_cell.angle_beta   90.00
_cell.angle_gamma   90.00
#
_symmetry.space_group_name_H-M   'P 1'
#
loop_
_entity.id
_entity.type
_entity.pdbx_description
1 polymer ?
#
loop_
_entity_poly.entity_id
_entity_poly.type
_entity_poly.pdbx_seq_one_letter_code
_entity_poly.pdbx_strand_id
1 'polypeptide(L)'
;DHPVSQTIATSARLDVHLQVEAFEALSGRGVKGEVEGRLYHLGNHRLVHESGLCSPELEARLEALESQGKTVVLLFDETGPLALFAVADT
;
A
#
# COMPACT_ATOMS: atom_id res chain seq x y z
N ASP A 1 -0.44 7.63 10.80
CA ASP A 1 0.86 7.47 11.46
C ASP A 1 1.22 6.01 11.64
N HIS A 2 1.95 5.44 10.69
CA HIS A 2 2.52 4.10 10.84
C HIS A 2 4.03 4.18 10.56
N PRO A 3 4.91 3.53 11.34
CA PRO A 3 6.36 3.58 11.16
C PRO A 3 6.79 3.24 9.73
N VAL A 4 6.14 2.25 9.13
CA VAL A 4 6.34 1.83 7.74
C VAL A 4 6.03 2.94 6.74
N SER A 5 4.93 3.68 6.92
CA SER A 5 4.55 4.79 6.05
C SER A 5 5.59 5.92 6.09
N GLN A 6 6.12 6.22 7.28
CA GLN A 6 7.15 7.25 7.45
C GLN A 6 8.47 6.82 6.78
N THR A 7 8.86 5.55 6.90
CA THR A 7 10.05 4.99 6.23
C THR A 7 9.94 5.08 4.71
N ILE A 8 8.78 4.74 4.14
CA ILE A 8 8.53 4.82 2.69
C ILE A 8 8.62 6.29 2.23
N ALA A 9 7.93 7.21 2.93
CA ALA A 9 7.92 8.62 2.57
C ALA A 9 9.32 9.27 2.65
N THR A 10 10.08 8.95 3.69
CA THR A 10 11.41 9.54 3.92
C THR A 10 12.48 8.98 2.97
N SER A 11 12.35 7.70 2.58
CA SER A 11 13.31 7.07 1.66
C SER A 11 13.21 7.61 0.24
N ALA A 12 12.06 8.14 -0.15
CA ALA A 12 11.82 8.56 -1.53
C ALA A 12 12.55 9.86 -1.94
N ARG A 13 13.02 10.69 -0.99
CA ARG A 13 13.62 12.03 -1.23
C ARG A 13 12.96 12.77 -2.41
N LEU A 14 11.64 12.86 -2.40
CA LEU A 14 10.88 13.54 -3.43
C LEU A 14 10.64 14.99 -3.00
N ASP A 15 10.97 15.95 -3.86
CA ASP A 15 10.68 17.38 -3.65
C ASP A 15 9.21 17.73 -3.95
N VAL A 16 8.41 16.75 -4.38
CA VAL A 16 7.03 16.94 -4.82
C VAL A 16 6.08 16.20 -3.87
N HIS A 17 5.16 16.96 -3.29
CA HIS A 17 4.03 16.44 -2.53
C HIS A 17 2.75 16.66 -3.33
N LEU A 18 1.97 15.59 -3.51
CA LEU A 18 0.65 15.67 -4.11
C LEU A 18 -0.40 15.89 -3.02
N GLN A 19 -1.40 16.70 -3.31
CA GLN A 19 -2.55 16.88 -2.43
C GLN A 19 -3.42 15.62 -2.46
N VAL A 20 -3.81 15.14 -1.29
CA VAL A 20 -4.73 14.01 -1.12
C VAL A 20 -6.06 14.55 -0.60
N GLU A 21 -7.13 14.27 -1.33
CA GLU A 21 -8.51 14.58 -0.96
C GLU A 21 -9.22 13.33 -0.45
N ALA A 22 -10.39 13.50 0.18
CA ALA A 22 -11.22 12.40 0.67
C ALA A 22 -10.45 11.32 1.49
N PHE A 23 -9.43 11.74 2.24
CA PHE A 23 -8.58 10.83 2.99
C PHE A 23 -9.37 10.08 4.06
N GLU A 24 -9.25 8.75 4.07
CA GLU A 24 -9.88 7.87 5.06
C GLU A 24 -8.89 6.82 5.57
N ALA A 25 -8.84 6.66 6.89
CA ALA A 25 -8.09 5.59 7.53
C ALA A 25 -8.96 4.32 7.65
N LEU A 26 -8.49 3.23 7.06
CA LEU A 26 -9.12 1.91 7.11
C LEU A 26 -8.47 1.10 8.24
N SER A 27 -9.06 1.16 9.44
CA SER A 27 -8.52 0.51 10.65
C SER A 27 -8.09 -0.94 10.41
N GLY A 28 -6.81 -1.23 10.68
CA GLY A 28 -6.21 -2.56 10.51
C GLY A 28 -5.94 -2.99 9.06
N ARG A 29 -6.20 -2.12 8.07
CA ARG A 29 -6.05 -2.43 6.64
C ARG A 29 -5.14 -1.47 5.90
N GLY A 30 -5.25 -0.16 6.18
CA GLY A 30 -4.48 0.85 5.48
C GLY A 30 -5.20 2.19 5.42
N VAL A 31 -5.03 2.89 4.31
CA VAL A 31 -5.67 4.19 4.03
C VAL A 31 -6.15 4.22 2.58
N LYS A 32 -7.09 5.12 2.29
CA LYS A 32 -7.46 5.49 0.93
C LYS A 32 -7.58 7.00 0.81
N GLY A 33 -7.49 7.51 -0.40
CA GLY A 33 -7.67 8.93 -0.71
C GLY A 33 -7.63 9.19 -2.20
N GLU A 34 -8.07 10.37 -2.59
CA GLU A 34 -8.11 10.80 -3.98
C GLU A 34 -6.93 11.71 -4.30
N VAL A 35 -6.27 11.46 -5.43
CA VAL A 35 -5.21 12.31 -5.97
C VAL A 35 -5.56 12.61 -7.42
N GLU A 36 -5.69 13.88 -7.77
CA GLU A 36 -6.11 14.32 -9.12
C GLU A 36 -7.40 13.65 -9.61
N GLY A 37 -8.37 13.45 -8.70
CA GLY A 37 -9.65 12.80 -8.99
C GLY A 37 -9.59 11.28 -9.18
N ARG A 38 -8.46 10.63 -8.84
CA ARG A 38 -8.30 9.18 -8.87
C ARG A 38 -8.21 8.62 -7.46
N LEU A 39 -8.99 7.58 -7.17
CA LEU A 39 -8.98 6.91 -5.89
C LEU A 39 -7.79 5.95 -5.79
N TYR A 40 -6.94 6.19 -4.79
CA TYR A 40 -5.82 5.34 -4.44
C TYR A 40 -6.04 4.67 -3.09
N HIS A 41 -5.53 3.45 -2.98
CA HIS A 41 -5.48 2.68 -1.75
C HIS A 41 -4.04 2.36 -1.41
N LEU A 42 -3.67 2.52 -0.15
CA LEU A 42 -2.39 2.11 0.40
C LEU A 42 -2.64 1.23 1.62
N GLY A 43 -2.34 -0.07 1.54
CA GLY A 43 -2.65 -0.99 2.62
C GLY A 43 -2.02 -2.37 2.51
N ASN A 44 -2.42 -3.25 3.42
CA ASN A 44 -1.89 -4.61 3.53
C ASN A 44 -2.51 -5.57 2.50
N HIS A 45 -2.02 -6.80 2.48
CA HIS A 45 -2.53 -7.89 1.64
C HIS A 45 -4.05 -8.07 1.74
N ARG A 46 -4.61 -8.02 2.95
CA ARG A 46 -6.05 -8.13 3.15
C ARG A 46 -6.84 -7.08 2.37
N LEU A 47 -6.36 -5.83 2.30
CA LEU A 47 -7.06 -4.76 1.61
C LEU A 47 -7.16 -5.01 0.10
N VAL A 48 -6.07 -5.41 -0.56
CA VAL A 48 -6.10 -5.70 -2.01
C VAL A 48 -6.94 -6.94 -2.35
N HIS A 49 -6.97 -7.92 -1.44
CA HIS A 49 -7.82 -9.09 -1.58
C HIS A 49 -9.31 -8.74 -1.47
N GLU A 50 -9.69 -7.91 -0.49
CA GLU A 50 -11.07 -7.40 -0.34
C GLU A 50 -11.50 -6.52 -1.53
N SER A 51 -10.56 -5.82 -2.19
CA SER A 51 -10.82 -5.04 -3.40
C SER A 51 -10.98 -5.88 -4.67
N GLY A 52 -10.77 -7.20 -4.62
CA GLY A 52 -10.87 -8.08 -5.79
C GLY A 52 -9.74 -7.91 -6.82
N LEU A 53 -8.67 -7.20 -6.44
CA LEU A 53 -7.51 -6.88 -7.30
C LEU A 53 -6.31 -7.80 -7.04
N CYS A 54 -6.45 -8.78 -6.15
CA CYS A 54 -5.40 -9.74 -5.85
C CYS A 54 -5.43 -10.91 -6.85
N SER A 55 -4.53 -10.86 -7.84
CA SER A 55 -4.33 -11.99 -8.76
C SER A 55 -3.58 -13.14 -8.06
N PRO A 56 -3.67 -14.38 -8.55
CA PRO A 56 -2.91 -15.50 -7.99
C PRO A 56 -1.39 -15.28 -7.98
N GLU A 57 -0.86 -14.55 -8.98
CA GLU A 57 0.56 -14.20 -9.04
C GLU A 57 0.94 -13.17 -7.97
N LEU A 58 0.07 -12.17 -7.74
CA LEU A 58 0.28 -11.19 -6.67
C LEU A 58 0.22 -11.85 -5.30
N GLU A 59 -0.79 -12.70 -5.08
CA GLU A 59 -0.97 -13.49 -3.84
C GLU A 59 0.31 -14.26 -3.50
N ALA A 60 0.84 -15.04 -4.45
CA ALA A 60 2.05 -15.83 -4.24
C ALA A 60 3.27 -14.95 -3.89
N ARG A 61 3.35 -13.76 -4.47
CA ARG A 61 4.43 -12.80 -4.18
C ARG A 61 4.31 -12.17 -2.80
N LEU A 62 3.08 -11.90 -2.35
CA LEU A 62 2.79 -11.41 -1.01
C LEU A 62 3.12 -12.45 0.05
N GLU A 63 2.61 -13.67 -0.09
CA GLU A 63 2.90 -14.79 0.81
C GLU A 63 4.41 -15.08 0.91
N ALA A 64 5.13 -15.02 -0.22
CA ALA A 64 6.58 -15.22 -0.22
C ALA A 64 7.35 -14.15 0.57
N LEU A 65 6.86 -12.90 0.59
CA LEU A 65 7.49 -11.82 1.34
C LEU A 65 7.09 -11.85 2.82
N GLU A 66 5.83 -12.11 3.11
CA GLU A 66 5.34 -12.24 4.48
C GLU A 66 5.95 -13.44 5.20
N SER A 67 6.14 -14.57 4.51
CA SER A 67 6.84 -15.74 5.06
C SER A 67 8.32 -15.49 5.38
N GLN A 68 8.92 -14.43 4.81
CA GLN A 68 10.26 -13.96 5.18
C GLN A 68 10.24 -13.01 6.39
N GLY A 69 9.09 -12.84 7.06
CA GLY A 69 8.94 -11.92 8.19
C GLY A 69 8.95 -10.45 7.78
N LYS A 70 8.63 -10.13 6.53
CA LYS A 70 8.57 -8.74 6.05
C LYS A 70 7.14 -8.22 6.18
N THR A 71 7.00 -6.99 6.66
CA THR A 71 5.75 -6.25 6.58
C THR A 71 5.55 -5.74 5.15
N VAL A 72 4.44 -6.11 4.51
CA VAL A 72 4.12 -5.72 3.13
C VAL A 72 3.01 -4.66 3.09
N VAL A 73 3.22 -3.64 2.26
CA VAL A 73 2.25 -2.58 1.94
C VAL A 73 2.15 -2.44 0.43
N LEU A 74 0.94 -2.31 -0.10
CA LEU A 74 0.66 -2.14 -1.52
C LEU A 74 0.02 -0.79 -1.77
N LEU A 75 0.42 -0.14 -2.86
CA LEU A 75 -0.30 0.97 -3.48
C LEU A 75 -1.05 0.45 -4.70
N PHE A 76 -2.34 0.75 -4.80
CA PHE A 76 -3.16 0.32 -5.92
C PHE A 76 -4.30 1.30 -6.19
N ASP A 77 -4.82 1.29 -7.41
CA ASP A 77 -6.03 2.02 -7.81
C ASP A 77 -7.08 1.03 -8.37
N GLU A 78 -8.16 1.54 -8.95
CA GLU A 78 -9.23 0.73 -9.53
C GLU A 78 -8.77 -0.19 -10.68
N THR A 79 -7.63 0.10 -11.29
CA THR A 79 -7.07 -0.69 -12.39
C THR A 79 -6.16 -1.83 -11.90
N GLY A 80 -5.67 -1.73 -10.67
CA GLY A 80 -4.87 -2.78 -10.04
C GLY A 80 -3.67 -2.29 -9.24
N PRO A 81 -2.79 -3.21 -8.82
CA PRO A 81 -1.58 -2.91 -8.06
C PRO A 81 -0.59 -2.06 -8.84
N LEU A 82 -0.14 -0.97 -8.24
CA LEU A 82 0.82 -0.02 -8.82
C LEU A 82 2.22 -0.20 -8.22
N ALA A 83 2.29 -0.46 -6.91
CA ALA A 83 3.55 -0.69 -6.22
C ALA A 83 3.38 -1.61 -5.01
N LEU A 84 4.47 -2.29 -4.66
CA LEU A 84 4.59 -3.13 -3.48
C LEU A 84 5.84 -2.73 -2.70
N PHE A 85 5.67 -2.51 -1.41
CA PHE A 85 6.71 -2.14 -0.46
C PHE A 85 6.83 -3.25 0.57
N ALA A 86 8.02 -3.86 0.67
CA ALA A 86 8.31 -4.85 1.69
C ALA A 86 9.37 -4.30 2.64
N VAL A 87 8.99 -4.10 3.90
CA VAL A 87 9.87 -3.59 4.95
C VAL A 87 10.32 -4.77 5.80
N ALA A 88 11.63 -4.91 5.99
CA ALA A 88 12.16 -5.88 6.94
C ALA A 88 11.89 -5.39 8.36
N ASP A 89 11.10 -6.13 9.13
CA ASP A 89 11.01 -5.94 10.57
C ASP A 89 12.35 -6.40 11.17
N THR A 90 13.21 -5.45 11.55
CA THR A 90 14.48 -5.70 12.25
C THR A 90 14.28 -5.94 13.74
#